data_AF-A0A9D6MLJ1-F1
#
_entry.id   AF-A0A9D6MLJ1-F1
#
_cell.length_a   1.000
_cell.length_b   1.000
_cell.length_c   1.000
_cell.angle_alpha   90.00
_cell.angle_beta   90.00
_cell.angle_gamma   90.00
#
_symmetry.space_group_name_H-M   'P 1'
#
loop_
_entity.id
_entity.type
_entity.pdbx_description
1 polymer ?
#
loop_
_entity_poly.entity_id
_entity_poly.type
_entity_poly.pdbx_seq_one_letter_code
_entity_poly.pdbx_strand_id
1 'polypeptide(L)'
;MAAMASNIKKKIYIPLLDEGVPVLRPTLGIDLGGNIFEVLPTDGYDPEDEEWEFSPGTIVECVLEIRDGEQVLVAKKKIANSKN
;
A
#
# COMPACT_ATOMS: atom_id res chain seq x y z
N MET A 1 20.02 -22.50 -5.25
CA MET A 1 18.57 -22.49 -4.95
C MET A 1 18.20 -21.06 -4.63
N ALA A 2 17.67 -20.31 -5.60
CA ALA A 2 17.19 -18.95 -5.38
C ALA A 2 15.75 -18.93 -5.90
N ALA A 3 14.79 -18.91 -4.99
CA ALA A 3 13.43 -18.56 -5.36
C ALA A 3 13.49 -17.08 -5.75
N MET A 4 13.50 -16.81 -7.05
CA MET A 4 13.13 -15.49 -7.55
C MET A 4 11.70 -15.27 -7.06
N ALA A 5 11.54 -14.53 -5.98
CA ALA A 5 10.23 -13.99 -5.64
C ALA A 5 9.86 -13.13 -6.85
N SER A 6 8.98 -13.64 -7.70
CA SER A 6 8.33 -12.81 -8.70
C SER A 6 7.79 -11.60 -7.92
N ASN A 7 8.31 -10.40 -8.16
CA ASN A 7 7.78 -9.18 -7.56
C ASN A 7 6.39 -8.96 -8.15
N ILE A 8 5.38 -9.69 -7.65
CA ILE A 8 4.01 -9.58 -8.11
C ILE A 8 3.53 -8.22 -7.63
N LYS A 9 3.47 -7.27 -8.57
CA LYS A 9 2.87 -5.98 -8.31
C LYS A 9 1.36 -6.15 -8.28
N LYS A 10 0.72 -5.69 -7.20
CA LYS A 10 -0.74 -5.62 -7.08
C LYS A 10 -1.18 -4.19 -6.86
N LYS A 11 -2.38 -3.87 -7.33
CA LYS A 11 -3.02 -2.60 -7.00
C LYS A 11 -3.42 -2.62 -5.53
N ILE A 12 -2.93 -1.65 -4.78
CA ILE A 12 -3.32 -1.40 -3.39
C ILE A 12 -3.81 0.04 -3.27
N TYR A 13 -4.48 0.34 -2.17
CA TYR A 13 -5.05 1.65 -1.90
C TYR A 13 -4.49 2.19 -0.59
N ILE A 14 -3.96 3.40 -0.64
CA ILE A 14 -3.37 4.10 0.51
C ILE A 14 -4.36 5.16 0.99
N PRO A 15 -4.71 5.19 2.28
CA PRO A 15 -5.48 6.30 2.83
C PRO A 15 -4.69 7.61 2.74
N LEU A 16 -5.39 8.67 2.35
CA LEU A 16 -4.85 10.03 2.44
C LEU A 16 -5.17 10.61 3.81
N LEU A 17 -4.22 11.37 4.34
CA LEU A 17 -4.39 12.19 5.53
C LEU A 17 -5.00 13.55 5.14
N ASP A 18 -5.58 14.25 6.12
CA ASP A 18 -6.05 15.64 6.02
C ASP A 18 -7.12 16.00 4.95
N GLU A 19 -7.71 15.01 4.29
CA GLU A 19 -8.81 15.22 3.32
C GLU A 19 -10.18 15.53 3.97
N GLY A 20 -10.29 15.46 5.30
CA GLY A 20 -11.55 15.64 6.05
C GLY A 20 -12.61 14.54 5.82
N VAL A 21 -12.40 13.65 4.84
CA VAL A 21 -13.19 12.46 4.55
C VAL A 21 -12.26 11.27 4.22
N PRO A 22 -12.73 10.01 4.33
CA PRO A 22 -11.91 8.84 4.00
C PRO A 22 -11.64 8.74 2.49
N VAL A 23 -10.54 9.31 2.01
CA VAL A 23 -10.08 9.21 0.63
C VAL A 23 -9.01 8.13 0.51
N LEU A 24 -9.07 7.35 -0.56
CA LEU A 24 -8.07 6.34 -0.88
C LEU A 24 -7.40 6.66 -2.21
N ARG A 25 -6.07 6.64 -2.23
CA ARG A 25 -5.26 6.78 -3.43
C ARG A 25 -4.82 5.42 -3.97
N PRO A 26 -5.12 5.08 -5.23
CA PRO A 26 -4.62 3.84 -5.82
C PRO A 26 -3.12 3.94 -6.12
N THR A 27 -2.39 2.89 -5.78
CA THR A 27 -0.98 2.72 -6.13
C THR A 27 -0.67 1.24 -6.37
N LEU A 28 0.59 0.92 -6.66
CA LEU A 28 1.08 -0.44 -6.75
C LEU A 28 1.82 -0.81 -5.46
N GLY A 29 1.73 -2.08 -5.09
CA GLY A 29 2.54 -2.66 -4.02
C GLY A 29 3.21 -3.94 -4.49
N ILE A 30 4.43 -4.20 -4.03
CA ILE A 30 5.10 -5.49 -4.22
C ILE A 30 4.54 -6.45 -3.17
N ASP A 31 3.90 -7.54 -3.61
CA ASP A 31 3.42 -8.59 -2.72
C ASP A 31 4.61 -9.32 -2.06
N LEU A 32 4.73 -9.19 -0.74
CA LEU A 32 5.73 -9.86 0.08
C LEU A 32 5.18 -11.14 0.72
N GLY A 33 3.94 -11.51 0.42
CA GLY A 33 3.20 -12.62 1.01
C GLY A 33 2.37 -12.23 2.23
N GLY A 34 1.33 -13.03 2.54
CA GLY A 34 0.54 -12.87 3.77
C GLY A 34 -0.20 -11.54 3.90
N ASN A 35 -0.66 -10.96 2.78
CA ASN A 35 -1.26 -9.63 2.69
C ASN A 35 -0.31 -8.47 3.06
N ILE A 36 0.99 -8.71 3.04
CA ILE A 36 2.01 -7.69 3.26
C ILE A 36 2.51 -7.18 1.92
N PHE A 37 2.60 -5.87 1.79
CA PHE A 37 3.01 -5.19 0.56
C PHE A 37 4.03 -4.10 0.86
N GLU A 38 5.06 -3.98 0.01
CA GLU A 38 5.88 -2.78 -0.05
C GLU A 38 5.21 -1.76 -0.97
N VAL A 39 4.90 -0.56 -0.46
CA VAL A 39 4.25 0.51 -1.22
C VAL A 39 5.21 1.03 -2.28
N LEU A 40 4.79 1.06 -3.55
CA LEU A 40 5.56 1.67 -4.63
C LEU A 40 5.15 3.12 -4.83
N PRO A 41 6.05 3.96 -5.39
CA PRO A 41 5.64 5.28 -5.86
C PRO A 41 4.70 5.14 -7.06
N THR A 42 3.69 6.01 -7.11
CA THR A 42 2.88 6.24 -8.31
C THR A 42 3.46 7.43 -9.08
N ASP A 43 3.42 7.39 -10.41
CA ASP A 43 3.72 8.56 -11.25
C ASP A 43 2.82 9.75 -10.84
N GLY A 44 3.43 10.84 -10.40
CA GLY A 44 2.73 12.04 -9.94
C GLY A 44 2.39 12.09 -8.46
N TYR A 45 2.91 11.18 -7.63
CA TYR A 45 2.93 11.40 -6.17
C TYR A 45 3.87 12.56 -5.84
N ASP A 46 3.30 13.65 -5.30
CA ASP A 46 4.03 14.77 -4.73
C ASP A 46 3.67 14.89 -3.24
N PRO A 47 4.62 14.66 -2.31
CA PRO A 47 4.35 14.73 -0.86
C PRO A 47 4.05 16.15 -0.37
N GLU A 48 4.29 17.20 -1.18
CA GLU A 48 3.90 18.57 -0.85
C GLU A 48 2.43 18.85 -1.20
N ASP A 49 1.83 18.09 -2.11
CA ASP A 49 0.42 18.20 -2.53
C ASP A 49 -0.50 17.14 -1.90
N GLU A 50 -0.01 15.91 -1.65
CA GLU A 50 -0.80 14.79 -1.11
C GLU A 50 -0.07 14.11 0.07
N GLU A 51 -0.66 14.12 1.28
CA GLU A 51 -0.11 13.42 2.43
C GLU A 51 -0.68 11.98 2.52
N TRP A 52 0.15 10.99 2.23
CA TRP A 52 -0.24 9.59 2.32
C TRP A 52 0.00 9.03 3.73
N GLU A 53 -0.94 8.26 4.26
CA GLU A 53 -0.75 7.58 5.56
C GLU A 53 0.47 6.63 5.53
N PHE A 54 0.76 6.05 4.36
CA PHE A 54 1.92 5.19 4.14
C PHE A 54 2.67 5.61 2.87
N SER A 55 3.84 6.23 3.05
CA SER A 55 4.69 6.68 1.95
C SER A 55 5.30 5.52 1.15
N PRO A 56 5.71 5.76 -0.11
CA PRO A 56 6.49 4.79 -0.88
C PRO A 56 7.70 4.24 -0.12
N GLY A 57 8.00 2.95 -0.34
CA GLY A 57 9.03 2.17 0.39
C GLY A 57 8.58 1.65 1.75
N THR A 58 7.39 2.02 2.23
CA THR A 58 6.84 1.48 3.47
C THR A 58 6.31 0.07 3.26
N ILE A 59 6.58 -0.83 4.20
CA ILE A 59 5.95 -2.15 4.25
C ILE A 59 4.65 -2.04 5.04
N VAL A 60 3.55 -2.44 4.43
CA VAL A 60 2.20 -2.35 5.01
C VAL A 60 1.47 -3.68 4.94
N GLU A 61 0.64 -3.95 5.94
CA GLU A 61 -0.40 -4.97 5.85
C GLU A 61 -1.64 -4.35 5.20
N CYS A 62 -2.13 -5.01 4.16
CA CYS A 62 -3.35 -4.64 3.46
C CYS A 62 -4.50 -5.57 3.88
N VAL A 63 -5.71 -5.02 3.91
CA VAL A 63 -6.93 -5.78 4.15
C VAL A 63 -7.79 -5.73 2.90
N LEU A 64 -8.41 -6.86 2.55
CA LEU A 64 -9.44 -6.93 1.53
C LEU A 64 -10.72 -6.27 2.04
N GLU A 65 -11.11 -5.16 1.43
CA GLU A 65 -12.39 -4.50 1.65
C GLU A 65 -13.27 -4.64 0.40
N ILE A 66 -14.59 -4.65 0.58
CA ILE A 66 -15.53 -4.52 -0.54
C ILE A 66 -15.93 -3.05 -0.62
N ARG A 67 -15.63 -2.40 -1.75
CA ARG A 67 -16.05 -1.03 -2.06
C ARG A 67 -16.72 -1.03 -3.44
N ASP A 68 -17.91 -0.45 -3.51
CA ASP A 68 -18.72 -0.41 -4.74
C ASP A 68 -18.97 -1.80 -5.38
N GLY A 69 -18.98 -2.85 -4.55
CA GLY A 69 -19.14 -4.25 -5.00
C GLY A 69 -17.84 -4.91 -5.47
N GLU A 70 -16.72 -4.21 -5.47
CA GLU A 70 -15.40 -4.72 -5.86
C GLU A 70 -14.50 -4.97 -4.65
N GLN A 71 -13.69 -6.02 -4.74
CA GLN A 71 -12.68 -6.31 -3.72
C GLN A 71 -11.43 -5.45 -3.96
N VAL A 72 -11.04 -4.68 -2.96
CA VAL A 72 -9.87 -3.79 -2.98
C VAL A 72 -8.95 -4.06 -1.80
N LEU A 73 -7.64 -3.97 -2.03
CA LEU A 73 -6.63 -4.09 -0.97
C LEU A 73 -6.32 -2.71 -0.40
N VAL A 74 -6.67 -2.47 0.87
CA VAL A 74 -6.47 -1.18 1.53
C VAL A 74 -5.37 -1.33 2.58
N ALA A 75 -4.36 -0.47 2.54
CA ALA A 75 -3.32 -0.43 3.56
C ALA A 75 -3.91 0.02 4.90
N LYS A 76 -3.63 -0.72 5.97
CA LYS A 76 -4.18 -0.45 7.32
C LYS A 76 -3.14 -0.33 8.40
N LYS A 77 -1.96 -0.91 8.20
CA LYS A 77 -0.96 -0.99 9.24
C LYS A 77 0.43 -1.04 8.65
N LYS A 78 1.31 -0.18 9.14
CA LYS A 78 2.74 -0.26 8.88
C LYS A 78 3.35 -1.44 9.61
N ILE A 79 4.10 -2.28 8.90
CA ILE A 79 4.91 -3.34 9.48
C ILE A 79 6.31 -2.77 9.71
N ALA A 80 6.67 -2.58 10.98
CA ALA A 80 8.05 -2.31 11.32
C ALA A 80 8.83 -3.62 11.17
N ASN A 81 9.86 -3.63 10.30
CA ASN A 81 10.88 -4.67 10.35
C ASN A 81 11.61 -4.55 11.70
N SER A 82 11.11 -5.23 12.72
CA SER A 82 11.84 -5.45 13.96
C SER A 82 13.03 -6.35 13.61
N LYS A 83 14.17 -5.75 13.29
CA LYS A 83 15.46 -6.43 13.42
C LYS A 83 15.68 -6.60 14.91
N ASN A 84 15.43 -7.81 15.42
CA ASN A 84 15.88 -8.20 16.75
C ASN A 84 16.83 -9.40 16.64
#